data_AF-X0WCT6-F1
#
_entry.id   AF-X0WCT6-F1
#
_cell.length_a   1.000
_cell.length_b   1.000
_cell.length_c   1.000
_cell.angle_alpha   90.00
_cell.angle_beta   90.00
_cell.angle_gamma   90.00
#
_symmetry.space_group_name_H-M   'P 1'
#
loop_
_entity.id
_entity.type
_entity.pdbx_description
1 polymer ?
#
loop_
_entity_poly.entity_id
_entity_poly.type
_entity_poly.pdbx_seq_one_letter_code
_entity_poly.pdbx_strand_id
1 'polypeptide(L)'
;KESISDKVSAKKFEVSSKELNEEKEKVFAKLYICPNKECSASLKENINQRLKKSAEVQCPYCNTKLEEANLKTITYNYKREN
;
A
#
# COMPACT_ATOMS: atom_id res chain seq x y z
N LYS A 1 -30.37 -0.77 -6.58
CA LYS A 1 -29.99 -1.85 -5.63
C LYS A 1 -28.50 -2.05 -5.78
N GLU A 2 -27.70 -1.45 -4.89
CA GLU A 2 -26.26 -1.68 -4.83
C GLU A 2 -26.03 -3.11 -4.33
N SER A 3 -25.43 -3.93 -5.18
CA SER A 3 -25.08 -5.31 -4.85
C SER A 3 -23.92 -5.30 -3.87
N ILE A 4 -24.16 -5.90 -2.72
CA ILE A 4 -23.20 -6.12 -1.66
C ILE A 4 -21.97 -6.81 -2.24
N SER A 5 -20.82 -6.16 -2.06
CA SER A 5 -19.47 -6.67 -2.30
C SER A 5 -19.39 -8.15 -1.94
N ASP A 6 -19.11 -9.01 -2.92
CA ASP A 6 -18.81 -10.42 -2.68
C ASP A 6 -17.75 -10.52 -1.57
N LYS A 7 -18.06 -11.30 -0.51
CA LYS A 7 -17.12 -11.56 0.57
C LYS A 7 -15.97 -12.40 0.03
N VAL A 8 -14.91 -11.75 -0.39
CA VAL A 8 -13.66 -12.42 -0.78
C VAL A 8 -13.00 -13.03 0.46
N SER A 9 -12.89 -14.36 0.47
CA SER A 9 -12.23 -15.11 1.53
C SER A 9 -10.89 -15.64 1.00
N ALA A 10 -9.79 -15.34 1.69
CA ALA A 10 -8.48 -15.86 1.33
C ALA A 10 -8.27 -17.25 1.94
N LYS A 11 -7.97 -18.27 1.12
CA LYS A 11 -7.68 -19.63 1.61
C LYS A 11 -6.39 -19.71 2.42
N LYS A 12 -5.41 -18.87 2.11
CA LYS A 12 -4.10 -18.78 2.77
C LYS A 12 -3.69 -17.33 2.89
N PHE A 13 -3.22 -16.93 4.06
CA PHE A 13 -2.76 -15.59 4.39
C PHE A 13 -1.51 -15.70 5.25
N GLU A 14 -0.45 -14.98 4.87
CA GLU A 14 0.81 -14.93 5.60
C GLU A 14 1.24 -13.47 5.71
N VAL A 15 1.66 -13.07 6.91
CA VAL A 15 2.21 -11.74 7.18
C VAL A 15 3.67 -11.91 7.56
N SER A 16 4.53 -11.16 6.90
CA SER A 16 5.96 -11.16 7.15
C SER A 16 6.47 -9.72 7.18
N SER A 17 7.51 -9.49 7.97
CA SER A 17 8.22 -8.21 8.01
C SER A 17 9.17 -8.01 6.82
N LYS A 18 9.32 -9.03 5.97
CA LYS A 18 10.18 -8.99 4.77
C LYS A 18 9.41 -8.39 3.60
N GLU A 19 10.08 -7.58 2.79
CA GLU A 19 9.55 -7.20 1.49
C GLU A 19 9.47 -8.43 0.57
N LEU A 20 8.32 -8.58 -0.08
CA LEU A 20 8.12 -9.57 -1.13
C LEU A 20 8.77 -9.08 -2.42
N ASN A 21 9.19 -10.03 -3.26
CA ASN A 21 9.66 -9.78 -4.60
C ASN A 21 8.56 -10.07 -5.62
N GLU A 22 8.71 -9.48 -6.82
CA GLU A 22 7.86 -9.80 -7.95
C GLU A 22 8.08 -11.25 -8.40
N GLU A 23 6.99 -12.03 -8.48
CA GLU A 23 7.01 -13.44 -8.90
C GLU A 23 6.18 -13.58 -10.18
N LYS A 24 6.72 -14.25 -11.22
CA LYS A 24 6.09 -14.34 -12.56
C LYS A 24 4.64 -14.85 -12.56
N GLU A 25 4.26 -15.64 -11.56
CA GLU A 25 2.94 -16.29 -11.48
C GLU A 25 1.98 -15.63 -10.48
N LYS A 26 2.35 -14.48 -9.90
CA LYS A 26 1.55 -13.75 -8.91
C LYS A 26 1.41 -12.30 -9.31
N VAL A 27 0.29 -11.69 -8.95
CA VAL A 27 0.14 -10.24 -9.02
C VAL A 27 0.92 -9.64 -7.86
N PHE A 28 1.95 -8.86 -8.20
CA PHE A 28 2.77 -8.10 -7.26
C PHE A 28 2.29 -6.65 -7.20
N ALA A 29 2.17 -6.10 -6.00
CA ALA A 29 1.88 -4.68 -5.82
C ALA A 29 2.49 -4.13 -4.53
N LYS A 30 2.70 -2.81 -4.54
CA LYS A 30 3.20 -2.04 -3.40
C LYS A 30 2.14 -1.05 -2.92
N LEU A 31 2.00 -0.95 -1.61
CA LEU A 31 1.20 0.07 -0.94
C LEU A 31 2.13 0.96 -0.12
N TYR A 32 1.94 2.26 -0.25
CA TYR A 32 2.63 3.24 0.57
C TYR A 32 1.69 3.64 1.71
N ILE A 33 2.19 3.68 2.94
CA ILE A 33 1.38 3.93 4.12
C ILE A 33 1.88 5.19 4.83
N CYS A 34 0.94 6.03 5.27
CA CYS A 34 1.27 7.20 6.07
C CYS A 34 2.04 6.81 7.35
N PRO A 35 3.16 7.49 7.68
CA PRO A 35 3.93 7.21 8.89
C PRO A 35 3.18 7.48 10.19
N ASN A 36 2.21 8.40 10.15
CA ASN A 36 1.40 8.75 11.31
C ASN A 36 0.54 7.55 11.71
N LYS A 37 0.79 7.00 12.91
CA LYS A 37 0.13 5.80 13.44
C LYS A 37 -1.40 5.97 13.55
N GLU A 38 -1.85 7.15 13.93
CA GLU A 38 -3.28 7.48 14.05
C GLU A 38 -3.99 7.52 12.69
N CYS A 39 -3.25 7.83 11.63
CA CYS A 39 -3.78 7.90 10.27
C CYS A 39 -3.68 6.55 9.56
N SER A 40 -2.46 5.99 9.45
CA SER A 40 -2.14 4.73 8.77
C SER A 40 -2.78 4.57 7.37
N ALA A 41 -3.13 5.69 6.72
CA ALA A 41 -3.84 5.67 5.46
C ALA A 41 -2.95 5.17 4.31
N SER A 42 -3.55 4.43 3.39
CA SER A 42 -2.90 4.05 2.14
C SER A 42 -2.77 5.27 1.22
N LEU A 43 -1.54 5.57 0.87
CA LEU A 43 -1.14 6.63 -0.04
C LEU A 43 -1.07 6.09 -1.47
N LYS A 44 -1.57 6.88 -2.41
CA LYS A 44 -1.49 6.58 -3.84
C LYS A 44 -0.05 6.68 -4.33
N GLU A 45 0.29 5.93 -5.38
CA GLU A 45 1.64 5.91 -5.95
C GLU A 45 2.13 7.29 -6.42
N ASN A 46 1.23 8.17 -6.85
CA ASN A 46 1.59 9.53 -7.24
C ASN A 46 2.20 10.36 -6.09
N ILE A 47 1.85 10.06 -4.82
CA ILE A 47 2.47 10.69 -3.65
C ILE A 47 3.95 10.30 -3.56
N ASN A 48 4.26 9.01 -3.78
CA ASN A 48 5.64 8.54 -3.82
C ASN A 48 6.42 9.18 -4.99
N GLN A 49 5.80 9.27 -6.18
CA GLN A 49 6.42 9.95 -7.32
C GLN A 49 6.71 11.44 -7.05
N ARG A 50 5.84 12.13 -6.31
CA ARG A 50 6.06 13.53 -5.90
C ARG A 50 7.18 13.67 -4.87
N LEU A 51 7.28 12.74 -3.91
CA LEU A 51 8.36 12.72 -2.93
C LEU A 51 9.73 12.57 -3.61
N LYS A 52 9.86 11.68 -4.59
CA LYS A 52 11.10 11.48 -5.37
C LYS A 52 11.54 12.71 -6.18
N LYS A 53 10.64 13.65 -6.44
CA LYS A 53 10.92 14.90 -7.18
C LYS A 53 11.27 16.07 -6.25
N SER A 54 11.59 15.80 -4.98
CA SER A 54 11.93 16.79 -3.96
C SER A 54 10.82 17.80 -3.65
N ALA A 55 9.55 17.42 -3.83
CA ALA A 55 8.44 18.25 -3.38
C ALA A 55 8.16 17.99 -1.88
N GLU A 56 7.86 19.04 -1.12
CA GLU A 56 7.24 18.87 0.19
C GLU A 56 5.83 18.30 -0.01
N VAL A 57 5.62 17.05 0.40
CA VAL A 57 4.33 16.37 0.27
C VAL A 57 3.73 16.15 1.64
N GLN A 58 2.46 16.46 1.80
CA GLN A 58 1.68 16.17 3.00
C GLN A 58 0.73 15.00 2.75
N CYS A 59 0.42 14.26 3.80
CA CYS A 59 -0.61 13.24 3.77
C CYS A 59 -1.97 13.91 3.50
N PRO A 60 -2.74 13.50 2.47
CA PRO A 60 -4.01 14.12 2.13
C PRO A 60 -5.12 13.87 3.17
N TYR A 61 -4.87 12.97 4.13
CA TYR A 61 -5.87 12.56 5.14
C TYR A 61 -5.62 13.20 6.51
N CYS A 62 -4.37 13.44 6.89
CA CYS A 62 -4.01 13.95 8.21
C CYS A 62 -3.02 15.13 8.18
N ASN A 63 -2.65 15.61 7.00
CA ASN A 63 -1.69 16.70 6.76
C ASN A 63 -0.29 16.49 7.36
N THR A 64 0.03 15.31 7.88
CA THR A 64 1.39 14.98 8.34
C THR A 64 2.36 15.10 7.17
N LYS A 65 3.49 15.77 7.40
CA LYS A 65 4.59 15.87 6.42
C LYS A 65 5.11 14.47 6.09
N LEU A 66 5.20 14.18 4.80
CA LEU A 66 5.71 12.92 4.28
C LEU A 66 7.16 13.13 3.84
N GLU A 67 8.00 12.15 4.16
CA GLU A 67 9.40 12.09 3.76
C GLU A 67 9.67 10.69 3.24
N GLU A 68 10.54 10.57 2.23
CA GLU A 68 10.88 9.28 1.63
C GLU A 68 11.43 8.30 2.68
N ALA A 69 12.25 8.79 3.62
CA ALA A 69 12.85 7.99 4.70
C ALA A 69 11.82 7.41 5.68
N ASN A 70 10.64 8.03 5.80
CA ASN A 70 9.63 7.68 6.80
C ASN A 70 8.40 6.99 6.20
N LEU A 71 8.33 6.86 4.87
CA LEU A 71 7.22 6.19 4.21
C LEU A 71 7.27 4.68 4.48
N LYS A 72 6.22 4.13 5.07
CA LYS A 72 6.12 2.68 5.24
C LYS A 72 5.65 2.06 3.94
N THR A 73 6.29 0.97 3.52
CA THR A 73 5.92 0.24 2.30
C THR A 73 5.44 -1.15 2.69
N ILE A 74 4.26 -1.53 2.20
CA ILE A 74 3.74 -2.89 2.27
C ILE A 74 3.79 -3.47 0.87
N THR A 75 4.36 -4.66 0.74
CA THR A 75 4.37 -5.41 -0.52
C THR A 75 3.44 -6.60 -0.36
N TYR A 76 2.69 -6.93 -1.41
CA TYR A 76 1.77 -8.07 -1.38
C TYR A 76 1.77 -8.80 -2.73
N ASN A 77 1.70 -10.12 -2.64
CA ASN A 77 1.53 -11.02 -3.77
C ASN A 77 0.23 -11.79 -3.61
N TYR A 78 -0.59 -11.82 -4.67
CA TYR A 78 -1.76 -12.68 -4.70
C TYR A 78 -1.89 -13.42 -6.03
N LYS A 79 -2.47 -14.62 -5.98
CA LYS A 79 -2.90 -15.35 -7.17
C LYS A 79 -4.42 -15.32 -7.20
N ARG A 80 -5.01 -14.98 -8.34
CA ARG A 80 -6.45 -15.18 -8.54
C ARG A 80 -6.66 -16.68 -8.76
N GLU A 81 -7.45 -17.31 -7.91
CA GLU A 81 -8.04 -18.60 -8.26
C GLU A 81 -9.21 -18.31 -9.20
N ASN A 82 -9.15 -18.88 -10.40
CA ASN A 82 -10.28 -18.96 -11.33
C ASN A 82 -11.14 -20.17 -10.98
#